data_AF-A0AA41Y176-F1
#
_entry.id   AF-A0AA41Y176-F1
#
_cell.length_a   1.000
_cell.length_b   1.000
_cell.length_c   1.000
_cell.angle_alpha   90.00
_cell.angle_beta   90.00
_cell.angle_gamma   90.00
#
_symmetry.space_group_name_H-M   'P 1'
#
loop_
_entity.id
_entity.type
_entity.pdbx_description
1 polymer ?
#
loop_
_entity_poly.entity_id
_entity_poly.type
_entity_poly.pdbx_seq_one_letter_code
_entity_poly.pdbx_strand_id
1 'polypeptide(L)' 'GSTVTISDAAGNVLGSVTAGSDGSFTVPLSPALTNGETVTAVASDAAGNISAAVTVTAPDTTSPSAP' A
#
# COMPACT_ATOMS: atom_id res chain seq x y z
N GLY A 1 3.58 7.74 16.07
CA GLY A 1 3.56 7.41 14.64
C GLY A 1 2.49 6.36 14.42
N SER A 2 1.87 6.35 13.25
CA SER A 2 0.84 5.37 12.90
C SER A 2 1.47 4.27 12.05
N THR A 3 1.17 3.01 12.31
CA THR A 3 1.60 1.88 11.48
C THR A 3 0.67 1.74 10.29
N VAL A 4 1.20 1.98 9.09
CA VAL A 4 0.52 1.76 7.82
C VAL A 4 0.82 0.35 7.35
N THR A 5 -0.23 -0.44 7.15
CA THR A 5 -0.17 -1.77 6.56
C THR A 5 -0.75 -1.70 5.16
N ILE A 6 -0.01 -2.21 4.18
CA ILE A 6 -0.46 -2.33 2.79
C ILE A 6 -0.75 -3.80 2.50
N SER A 7 -1.94 -4.08 2.01
CA SER A 7 -2.39 -5.41 1.58
C SER A 7 -2.89 -5.41 0.14
N ASP A 8 -2.82 -6.54 -0.54
CA ASP A 8 -3.45 -6.72 -1.85
C ASP A 8 -4.99 -6.87 -1.73
N ALA A 9 -5.67 -6.97 -2.87
CA ALA A 9 -7.11 -7.21 -2.94
C ALA A 9 -7.54 -8.60 -2.38
N ALA A 10 -6.61 -9.53 -2.22
CA ALA A 10 -6.85 -10.83 -1.60
C ALA A 10 -6.63 -10.82 -0.08
N GLY A 11 -6.19 -9.69 0.50
CA GLY A 11 -5.91 -9.52 1.92
C GLY A 11 -4.49 -9.93 2.34
N ASN A 12 -3.60 -10.25 1.41
CA ASN A 12 -2.20 -10.55 1.72
C ASN A 12 -1.45 -9.26 2.02
N VAL A 13 -0.75 -9.21 3.14
CA VAL A 13 0.08 -8.06 3.51
C VAL A 13 1.31 -8.02 2.61
N LEU A 14 1.42 -6.97 1.81
CA LEU A 14 2.54 -6.71 0.92
C LEU A 14 3.67 -5.94 1.63
N GLY A 15 3.33 -5.14 2.66
CA GLY A 15 4.30 -4.39 3.43
C GLY A 15 3.68 -3.62 4.60
N SER A 16 4.55 -3.16 5.51
CA SER A 16 4.16 -2.32 6.65
C SER A 16 5.24 -1.28 6.92
N VAL A 17 4.84 -0.06 7.25
CA VAL A 17 5.75 1.03 7.64
C VAL A 17 5.11 1.91 8.71
N THR A 18 5.91 2.56 9.53
CA THR A 18 5.41 3.61 10.42
C THR A 18 5.35 4.94 9.66
N ALA A 19 4.16 5.53 9.55
CA ALA A 19 3.96 6.89 9.08
C ALA A 19 4.61 7.91 10.02
N GLY A 20 5.20 8.93 9.41
CA GLY A 20 5.79 10.09 10.09
C GLY A 20 4.77 10.89 10.90
N SER A 21 5.24 11.87 11.65
CA SER A 21 4.38 12.77 12.44
C SER A 21 3.45 13.63 11.59
N ASP A 22 3.79 13.81 10.31
CA ASP A 22 3.03 14.51 9.28
C ASP A 22 2.04 13.59 8.52
N GLY A 23 2.04 12.29 8.82
CA GLY A 23 1.24 11.29 8.09
C GLY A 23 1.87 10.82 6.78
N SER A 24 3.06 11.33 6.41
CA SER A 24 3.78 10.86 5.24
C SER A 24 4.38 9.48 5.50
N PHE A 25 4.26 8.58 4.52
CA PHE A 25 4.85 7.26 4.58
C PHE A 25 5.35 6.81 3.22
N THR A 26 6.33 5.91 3.20
CA THR A 26 6.85 5.28 1.98
C THR A 26 7.05 3.81 2.25
N VAL A 27 6.31 2.97 1.51
CA VAL A 27 6.42 1.50 1.62
C VAL A 27 7.10 1.00 0.35
N PRO A 28 8.34 0.49 0.42
CA PRO A 28 8.92 -0.24 -0.70
C PRO A 28 8.20 -1.59 -0.83
N LEU A 29 7.48 -1.79 -1.93
CA LEU A 29 6.86 -3.08 -2.25
C LEU A 29 7.86 -3.95 -3.02
N SER A 30 8.03 -5.20 -2.60
CA SER A 30 8.92 -6.16 -3.24
C SER A 30 8.25 -7.55 -3.27
N PRO A 31 7.79 -8.03 -4.45
CA PRO A 31 7.97 -7.45 -5.78
C PRO A 31 7.23 -6.12 -6.00
N ALA A 32 7.74 -5.29 -6.92
CA ALA A 32 7.04 -4.08 -7.33
C ALA A 32 5.77 -4.44 -8.09
N LEU A 33 4.68 -3.72 -7.81
CA LEU A 33 3.43 -3.84 -8.55
C LEU A 33 3.55 -2.96 -9.81
N THR A 34 3.46 -3.59 -10.97
CA THR A 34 3.72 -2.93 -12.27
C THR A 34 2.63 -3.16 -13.29
N ASN A 35 1.58 -3.89 -12.94
CA ASN A 35 0.52 -4.37 -13.83
C ASN A 35 -0.85 -3.82 -13.40
N GLY A 36 -0.90 -2.62 -12.80
CA GLY A 36 -2.17 -2.03 -12.37
C GLY A 36 -2.80 -2.70 -11.15
N GLU A 37 -2.03 -3.43 -10.33
CA GLU A 37 -2.56 -4.12 -9.16
C GLU A 37 -3.15 -3.15 -8.14
N THR A 38 -4.28 -3.53 -7.55
CA THR A 38 -4.94 -2.74 -6.51
C THR A 38 -4.47 -3.19 -5.13
N VAL A 39 -4.04 -2.23 -4.33
CA VAL A 39 -3.67 -2.42 -2.92
C VAL A 39 -4.52 -1.56 -2.01
N THR A 40 -4.63 -1.99 -0.77
CA THR A 40 -5.32 -1.29 0.31
C THR A 40 -4.31 -0.90 1.37
N ALA A 41 -4.25 0.37 1.72
CA ALA A 41 -3.45 0.90 2.82
C ALA A 41 -4.35 1.25 4.01
N VAL A 42 -4.00 0.75 5.19
CA VAL A 42 -4.69 1.04 6.46
C VAL A 42 -3.66 1.50 7.48
N ALA A 43 -3.85 2.68 8.07
CA ALA A 43 -3.01 3.17 9.16
C ALA A 43 -3.67 2.87 10.50
N SER A 44 -2.88 2.42 11.49
CA SER A 44 -3.31 2.20 12.86
C SER A 44 -2.30 2.84 13.81
N ASP A 45 -2.75 3.70 14.72
CA ASP A 45 -1.86 4.30 15.71
C ASP A 45 -1.75 3.49 17.01
N ALA A 46 -0.79 3.85 17.86
CA ALA A 46 -0.58 3.19 19.15
C ALA A 46 -1.68 3.47 20.18
N ALA A 47 -2.57 4.44 19.91
CA ALA A 47 -3.74 4.75 20.73
C ALA A 47 -4.98 3.95 20.30
N GLY A 48 -4.90 3.18 19.21
CA GLY A 48 -5.98 2.35 18.68
C GLY A 48 -6.86 3.04 17.63
N ASN A 49 -6.48 4.22 17.14
CA ASN A 49 -7.19 4.87 16.04
C ASN A 49 -6.77 4.25 14.70
N ILE A 50 -7.74 3.76 13.94
CA ILE A 50 -7.55 3.19 12.61
C ILE A 50 -8.06 4.19 11.56
N SER A 51 -7.28 4.43 10.52
CA SER A 51 -7.68 5.29 9.40
C SER A 51 -8.72 4.60 8.52
N ALA A 52 -9.38 5.37 7.66
CA ALA A 52 -10.10 4.79 6.53
C ALA A 52 -9.12 3.99 5.65
N ALA A 53 -9.61 2.87 5.11
CA ALA A 53 -8.88 2.09 4.12
C ALA A 53 -8.76 2.90 2.82
N VAL A 54 -7.54 3.06 2.32
CA VAL A 54 -7.26 3.77 1.07
C VAL A 54 -6.85 2.75 0.02
N THR A 55 -7.60 2.69 -1.08
CA THR A 55 -7.24 1.87 -2.23
C THR A 55 -6.33 2.65 -3.16
N VAL A 56 -5.17 2.08 -3.47
CA VAL A 56 -4.20 2.63 -4.42
C VAL A 56 -4.02 1.63 -5.55
N THR A 57 -4.11 2.10 -6.78
CA THR A 57 -3.78 1.30 -7.96
C THR A 57 -2.33 1.56 -8.32
N ALA A 58 -1.54 0.51 -8.44
CA ALA A 58 -0.17 0.61 -8.91
C ALA A 58 -0.14 1.13 -10.36
N PRO A 59 0.88 1.88 -10.78
CA PRO A 59 1.02 2.26 -12.17
C PRO A 59 1.21 1.01 -13.05
N ASP A 60 0.47 0.94 -14.16
CA ASP A 60 0.69 -0.08 -15.18
C ASP A 60 1.84 0.37 -16.09
N THR A 61 2.97 -0.31 -15.95
CA THR A 61 4.14 -0.13 -16.81
C THR A 61 4.37 -1.35 -17.69
N THR A 62 3.43 -2.30 -17.74
CA THR A 62 3.52 -3.44 -18.64
C THR A 62 3.24 -2.97 -20.07
N SER A 63 4.22 -3.15 -20.94
CA SER A 63 4.02 -2.88 -22.35
C SER A 63 3.05 -3.92 -22.90
N PRO A 64 2.08 -3.54 -23.76
CA PRO A 64 1.21 -4.52 -24.41
C PRO A 64 2.05 -5.52 -25.19
N SER A 65 1.67 -6.81 -25.15
CA SER A 65 2.33 -7.84 -25.96
C SER A 65 2.19 -7.47 -27.43
N ALA A 66 3.31 -7.39 -28.15
CA ALA A 66 3.29 -7.24 -29.60
C ALA A 66 2.63 -8.48 -30.25
N PRO A 67 1.87 -8.31 -31.35
CA PRO A 67 1.18 -9.39 -32.07
C PRO A 67 2.12 -10.30 -32.87
#